data_AF-A0A383X5I9-F1
#
_entry.id   AF-A0A383X5I9-F1
#
_cell.length_a   1.000
_cell.length_b   1.000
_cell.length_c   1.000
_cell.angle_alpha   90.00
_cell.angle_beta   90.00
_cell.angle_gamma   90.00
#
_symmetry.space_group_name_H-M   'P 1'
#
loop_
_entity.id
_entity.type
_entity.pdbx_description
1 polymer ?
#
loop_
_entity_poly.entity_id
_entity_poly.type
_entity_poly.pdbx_seq_one_letter_code
_entity_poly.pdbx_strand_id
1 'polypeptide(L)'
;MSGITSALHNHHKLCDDDFADAEDAARKGDWTACAATYGKFRTELLAHFSVEEEVLFPAFEQRTGMAGGPTQVMRGEHVQMRDLINQMDGALAQKNADGFGGAAETLLIMMQQHNMKEENILYPMIDQALGQDGEIQSRVTAGLNA
;
A
#
# COMPACT_ATOMS: atom_id res chain seq x y z
N MET A 1 2.95 14.97 -11.08
CA MET A 1 3.16 15.63 -9.77
C MET A 1 4.66 15.67 -9.48
N SER A 2 5.15 16.74 -8.85
CA SER A 2 6.54 16.88 -8.40
C SER A 2 6.47 17.02 -6.88
N GLY A 3 7.18 16.15 -6.15
CA GLY A 3 7.09 16.06 -4.69
C GLY A 3 7.73 14.77 -4.18
N ILE A 4 7.90 14.66 -2.87
CA ILE A 4 8.41 13.44 -2.23
C ILE A 4 7.43 12.28 -2.46
N THR A 5 6.13 12.59 -2.53
CA THR A 5 5.07 11.59 -2.64
C THR A 5 4.88 11.03 -4.06
N SER A 6 5.56 11.58 -5.08
CA SER A 6 5.37 11.10 -6.47
C SER A 6 5.79 9.63 -6.65
N ALA A 7 6.79 9.17 -5.88
CA ALA A 7 7.21 7.77 -5.90
C ALA A 7 6.11 6.85 -5.35
N LEU A 8 5.42 7.27 -4.28
CA LEU A 8 4.34 6.52 -3.65
C LEU A 8 3.11 6.42 -4.55
N HIS A 9 2.75 7.51 -5.24
CA HIS A 9 1.66 7.49 -6.22
C HIS A 9 1.90 6.50 -7.37
N ASN A 10 3.13 6.46 -7.89
CA ASN A 10 3.50 5.47 -8.90
C ASN A 10 3.49 4.04 -8.33
N HIS A 11 3.83 3.89 -7.05
CA HIS A 11 3.84 2.62 -6.36
C HIS A 11 2.43 2.08 -6.10
N HIS A 12 1.44 2.93 -5.84
CA HIS A 12 0.03 2.52 -5.83
C HIS A 12 -0.35 1.86 -7.15
N LYS A 13 0.02 2.47 -8.28
CA LYS A 13 -0.27 1.90 -9.59
C LYS A 13 0.42 0.54 -9.81
N LEU A 14 1.66 0.39 -9.36
CA LEU A 14 2.36 -0.90 -9.41
C LEU A 14 1.60 -1.97 -8.63
N CYS A 15 1.18 -1.64 -7.40
CA CYS A 15 0.42 -2.55 -6.55
C CYS A 15 -0.92 -2.93 -7.19
N ASP A 16 -1.66 -1.97 -7.74
CA ASP A 16 -2.94 -2.20 -8.42
C ASP A 16 -2.77 -3.16 -9.62
N ASP A 17 -1.74 -2.95 -10.44
CA ASP A 17 -1.47 -3.79 -11.62
C ASP A 17 -1.10 -5.23 -11.19
N ASP A 18 -0.23 -5.41 -10.18
CA ASP A 18 0.14 -6.73 -9.66
C ASP A 18 -1.03 -7.44 -8.97
N PHE A 19 -1.91 -6.68 -8.30
CA PHE A 19 -3.09 -7.22 -7.65
C PHE A 19 -4.12 -7.76 -8.65
N ALA A 20 -4.37 -7.00 -9.73
CA ALA A 20 -5.26 -7.44 -10.80
C ALA A 20 -4.80 -8.74 -11.46
N ASP A 21 -3.49 -8.91 -11.67
CA ASP A 21 -2.90 -10.14 -12.20
C ASP A 21 -3.11 -11.33 -11.24
N ALA A 22 -3.03 -11.09 -9.92
CA ALA A 22 -3.29 -12.11 -8.90
C ALA A 22 -4.76 -12.55 -8.87
N GLU A 23 -5.69 -11.61 -8.92
CA GLU A 23 -7.13 -11.89 -8.97
C GLU A 23 -7.52 -12.67 -10.23
N ASP A 24 -7.00 -12.28 -11.39
CA ASP A 24 -7.31 -12.96 -12.65
C ASP A 24 -6.75 -14.39 -12.67
N ALA A 25 -5.54 -14.61 -12.14
CA ALA A 25 -4.97 -15.94 -11.98
C ALA A 25 -5.78 -16.82 -11.01
N ALA A 26 -6.18 -16.29 -9.86
CA ALA A 26 -7.04 -17.00 -8.90
C ALA A 26 -8.38 -17.39 -9.51
N ARG A 27 -9.02 -16.48 -10.24
CA ARG A 27 -10.30 -16.70 -10.92
C ARG A 27 -10.22 -17.80 -11.99
N LYS A 28 -9.08 -17.93 -12.67
CA LYS A 28 -8.80 -19.01 -13.62
C LYS A 28 -8.42 -20.33 -12.96
N GLY A 29 -8.21 -20.35 -11.64
CA GLY A 29 -7.72 -21.50 -10.89
C GLY A 29 -6.23 -21.80 -11.12
N ASP A 30 -5.48 -20.85 -11.71
CA ASP A 30 -4.03 -20.98 -11.88
C ASP A 30 -3.32 -20.54 -10.60
N TRP A 31 -3.31 -21.44 -9.62
CA TRP A 31 -2.74 -21.18 -8.29
C TRP A 31 -1.24 -20.97 -8.29
N THR A 32 -0.52 -21.47 -9.31
CA THR A 32 0.91 -21.24 -9.45
C THR A 32 1.17 -19.80 -9.88
N ALA A 33 0.45 -19.33 -10.91
CA ALA A 33 0.53 -17.94 -11.34
C ALA A 33 0.04 -17.00 -10.24
N CYS A 34 -1.09 -17.32 -9.60
CA CYS A 34 -1.65 -16.55 -8.50
C CYS A 34 -0.64 -16.40 -7.36
N ALA A 35 0.00 -17.48 -6.92
CA ALA A 35 1.00 -17.40 -5.85
C ALA A 35 2.19 -16.50 -6.21
N ALA A 36 2.62 -16.49 -7.47
CA ALA A 36 3.72 -15.65 -7.93
C ALA A 36 3.33 -14.16 -7.98
N THR A 37 2.21 -13.83 -8.61
CA THR A 37 1.76 -12.43 -8.77
C THR A 37 1.27 -11.85 -7.44
N TYR A 38 0.49 -12.61 -6.68
CA TYR A 38 0.08 -12.23 -5.32
C TYR A 38 1.28 -12.05 -4.38
N GLY A 39 2.28 -12.93 -4.47
CA GLY A 39 3.50 -12.82 -3.66
C GLY A 39 4.27 -11.53 -3.93
N LYS A 40 4.32 -11.10 -5.20
CA LYS A 40 4.88 -9.80 -5.60
C LYS A 40 4.06 -8.65 -5.01
N PHE A 41 2.76 -8.60 -5.33
CA PHE A 41 1.84 -7.60 -4.78
C PHE A 41 1.95 -7.45 -3.25
N ARG A 42 1.90 -8.57 -2.52
CA ARG A 42 1.98 -8.59 -1.06
C ARG A 42 3.30 -8.02 -0.56
N THR A 43 4.40 -8.31 -1.24
CA THR A 43 5.72 -7.77 -0.87
C THR A 43 5.76 -6.27 -1.07
N GLU A 44 5.34 -5.80 -2.25
CA GLU A 44 5.31 -4.37 -2.58
C GLU A 44 4.38 -3.60 -1.64
N LEU A 45 3.16 -4.06 -1.42
CA LEU A 45 2.20 -3.38 -0.55
C LEU A 45 2.69 -3.27 0.91
N LEU A 46 3.34 -4.31 1.44
CA LEU A 46 3.91 -4.25 2.79
C LEU A 46 5.15 -3.34 2.86
N ALA A 47 5.96 -3.30 1.80
CA ALA A 47 7.06 -2.34 1.69
C ALA A 47 6.52 -0.89 1.65
N HIS A 48 5.45 -0.65 0.91
CA HIS A 48 4.75 0.62 0.85
C HIS A 48 4.33 1.11 2.24
N PHE A 49 3.57 0.28 2.98
CA PHE A 49 3.16 0.63 4.34
C PHE A 49 4.36 0.88 5.25
N SER A 50 5.44 0.11 5.11
CA SER A 50 6.63 0.28 5.95
C SER A 50 7.32 1.63 5.66
N VAL A 51 7.46 2.01 4.40
CA VAL A 51 8.01 3.33 4.01
C VAL A 51 7.18 4.45 4.61
N GLU A 52 5.86 4.35 4.54
CA GLU A 52 4.99 5.37 5.09
C GLU A 52 5.04 5.43 6.61
N GLU A 53 4.91 4.28 7.28
CA GLU A 53 4.81 4.19 8.74
C GLU A 53 6.13 4.50 9.45
N GLU A 54 7.26 4.16 8.84
CA GLU A 54 8.59 4.27 9.47
C GLU A 54 9.41 5.47 8.99
N VAL A 55 9.09 6.02 7.81
CA VAL A 55 9.85 7.14 7.22
C VAL A 55 8.97 8.36 7.04
N LEU A 56 7.91 8.24 6.23
CA LEU A 56 7.18 9.41 5.76
C LEU A 56 6.32 10.05 6.86
N PHE A 57 5.45 9.26 7.50
CA PHE A 57 4.55 9.74 8.54
C PHE A 57 5.31 10.30 9.74
N PRO A 58 6.36 9.65 10.28
CA PRO A 58 7.15 10.23 11.36
C PRO A 58 7.80 11.56 10.99
N ALA A 59 8.36 11.68 9.78
CA ALA A 59 8.97 12.93 9.32
C ALA A 59 7.93 14.06 9.19
N PHE A 60 6.74 13.74 8.68
CA PHE A 60 5.63 14.68 8.54
C PHE A 60 5.12 15.15 9.90
N GLU A 61 4.87 14.22 10.83
CA GLU A 61 4.42 14.51 12.19
C GLU A 61 5.45 15.37 12.94
N GLN A 62 6.74 15.05 12.81
CA GLN A 62 7.83 15.83 13.43
C GLN A 62 7.91 17.25 12.86
N ARG A 63 7.76 17.41 11.54
CA ARG A 63 7.85 18.72 10.87
C ARG A 63 6.68 19.62 11.23
N THR A 64 5.47 19.06 11.30
CA THR A 64 4.24 19.84 11.47
C THR A 64 3.81 19.97 12.93
N GLY A 65 4.30 19.11 13.82
CA GLY A 65 3.81 18.98 15.19
C GLY A 65 2.40 18.36 15.28
N MET A 66 1.84 17.90 14.15
CA MET A 66 0.57 17.18 14.14
C MET A 66 0.79 15.78 14.70
N ALA A 67 0.38 15.56 15.95
CA ALA A 67 0.33 14.23 16.55
C ALA A 67 -1.11 13.69 16.48
N GLY A 68 -1.32 12.62 15.71
CA GLY A 68 -2.66 12.08 15.41
C GLY A 68 -3.35 12.77 14.22
N GLY A 69 -4.45 12.18 13.76
CA GLY A 69 -5.18 12.67 12.57
C GLY A 69 -4.95 11.80 11.33
N PRO A 70 -4.69 12.37 10.13
CA PRO A 70 -4.64 11.61 8.88
C PRO A 70 -3.70 10.40 8.92
N THR A 71 -2.48 10.56 9.43
CA THR A 71 -1.49 9.48 9.54
C THR A 71 -1.90 8.38 10.53
N GLN A 72 -2.72 8.68 11.53
CA GLN A 72 -3.28 7.67 12.44
C GLN A 72 -4.40 6.88 11.76
N VAL A 73 -5.24 7.54 10.96
CA VAL A 73 -6.26 6.87 10.16
C VAL A 73 -5.61 5.91 9.17
N MET A 74 -4.56 6.35 8.45
CA MET A 74 -3.85 5.49 7.50
C MET A 74 -3.25 4.24 8.17
N ARG A 75 -2.57 4.40 9.33
CA ARG A 75 -2.07 3.25 10.10
C ARG A 75 -3.16 2.28 10.53
N GLY A 76 -4.33 2.79 10.95
CA GLY A 76 -5.47 1.94 11.31
C GLY A 76 -5.99 1.15 10.11
N GLU A 77 -5.96 1.73 8.93
CA GLU A 77 -6.35 1.08 7.68
C GLU A 77 -5.32 0.06 7.21
N HIS A 78 -4.03 0.36 7.33
CA HIS A 78 -2.98 -0.62 7.03
C HIS A 78 -3.10 -1.87 7.91
N VAL A 79 -3.52 -1.73 9.18
CA VAL A 79 -3.80 -2.89 10.04
C VAL A 79 -4.94 -3.75 9.46
N GLN A 80 -6.05 -3.14 9.07
CA GLN A 80 -7.18 -3.85 8.46
C GLN A 80 -6.80 -4.50 7.12
N MET A 81 -6.00 -3.83 6.29
CA MET A 81 -5.49 -4.39 5.04
C MET A 81 -4.55 -5.57 5.29
N ARG A 82 -3.67 -5.49 6.30
CA ARG A 82 -2.82 -6.62 6.72
C ARG A 82 -3.65 -7.83 7.18
N ASP A 83 -4.80 -7.61 7.83
CA ASP A 83 -5.72 -8.69 8.18
C ASP A 83 -6.37 -9.34 6.94
N LEU A 84 -6.69 -8.55 5.91
CA LEU A 84 -7.20 -9.07 4.63
C LEU A 84 -6.12 -9.85 3.87
N ILE A 85 -4.88 -9.36 3.86
CA ILE A 85 -3.71 -10.09 3.31
C ILE A 85 -3.56 -11.44 4.02
N ASN A 86 -3.65 -11.48 5.35
CA ASN A 86 -3.57 -12.75 6.10
C ASN A 86 -4.70 -13.73 5.74
N GLN A 87 -5.90 -13.23 5.46
CA GLN A 87 -7.02 -14.07 4.98
C GLN A 87 -6.74 -14.63 3.57
N MET A 88 -6.22 -13.79 2.67
CA MET A 88 -5.81 -14.20 1.32
C MET A 88 -4.67 -15.22 1.36
N ASP A 89 -3.66 -15.03 2.21
CA ASP A 89 -2.58 -16.00 2.47
C ASP A 89 -3.15 -17.38 2.84
N GLY A 90 -4.12 -17.40 3.77
CA GLY A 90 -4.80 -18.63 4.20
C GLY A 90 -5.64 -19.29 3.09
N ALA A 91 -6.35 -18.49 2.29
CA ALA A 91 -7.16 -18.97 1.18
C ALA A 91 -6.30 -19.52 0.03
N LEU A 92 -5.19 -18.84 -0.28
CA LEU A 92 -4.22 -19.27 -1.29
C LEU A 92 -3.59 -20.63 -0.91
N ALA A 93 -3.20 -20.80 0.35
CA ALA A 93 -2.65 -22.08 0.85
C ALA A 93 -3.64 -23.24 0.70
N GLN A 94 -4.94 -22.96 0.79
CA GLN A 94 -6.02 -23.93 0.63
C GLN A 94 -6.55 -24.02 -0.81
N LYS A 95 -6.04 -23.18 -1.74
CA LYS A 95 -6.57 -23.05 -3.11
C LYS A 95 -8.08 -22.78 -3.13
N ASN A 96 -8.54 -21.98 -2.17
CA ASN A 96 -9.94 -21.62 -2.00
C ASN A 96 -10.26 -20.35 -2.81
N ALA A 97 -10.81 -20.52 -4.01
CA ALA A 97 -11.17 -19.43 -4.91
C ALA A 97 -12.14 -18.42 -4.29
N ASP A 98 -13.20 -18.91 -3.64
CA ASP A 98 -14.23 -18.04 -3.05
C ASP A 98 -13.68 -17.24 -1.87
N GLY A 99 -12.87 -17.90 -1.01
CA GLY A 99 -12.22 -17.23 0.11
C GLY A 99 -11.19 -16.19 -0.32
N PHE A 100 -10.38 -16.52 -1.35
CA PHE A 100 -9.39 -15.59 -1.88
C PHE A 100 -10.09 -14.40 -2.54
N GLY A 101 -11.07 -14.64 -3.42
CA GLY A 101 -11.80 -13.60 -4.13
C GLY A 101 -12.58 -12.67 -3.21
N GLY A 102 -13.25 -13.19 -2.17
CA GLY A 102 -14.01 -12.36 -1.24
C GLY A 102 -13.12 -11.42 -0.40
N ALA A 103 -11.96 -11.92 0.07
CA ALA A 103 -10.99 -11.08 0.75
C ALA A 103 -10.32 -10.08 -0.21
N ALA A 104 -10.04 -10.51 -1.44
CA ALA A 104 -9.45 -9.66 -2.48
C ALA A 104 -10.37 -8.48 -2.85
N GLU A 105 -11.65 -8.73 -3.08
CA GLU A 105 -12.64 -7.68 -3.40
C GLU A 105 -12.73 -6.64 -2.28
N THR A 106 -12.74 -7.10 -1.02
CA THR A 106 -12.76 -6.20 0.15
C THR A 106 -11.48 -5.37 0.21
N LEU A 107 -10.31 -5.99 -0.04
CA LEU A 107 -9.02 -5.30 -0.06
C LEU A 107 -8.96 -4.27 -1.19
N LEU A 108 -9.44 -4.59 -2.39
CA LEU A 108 -9.49 -3.66 -3.52
C LEU A 108 -10.26 -2.38 -3.19
N ILE A 109 -11.48 -2.53 -2.66
CA ILE A 109 -12.32 -1.38 -2.28
C ILE A 109 -11.61 -0.55 -1.21
N MET A 110 -10.99 -1.23 -0.24
CA MET A 110 -10.29 -0.56 0.84
C MET A 110 -9.06 0.20 0.34
N MET A 111 -8.23 -0.40 -0.52
CA MET A 111 -7.07 0.26 -1.15
C MET A 111 -7.52 1.47 -1.96
N GLN A 112 -8.58 1.38 -2.77
CA GLN A 112 -9.09 2.53 -3.52
C GLN A 112 -9.49 3.70 -2.61
N GLN A 113 -10.20 3.41 -1.51
CA GLN A 113 -10.61 4.43 -0.55
C GLN A 113 -9.42 5.04 0.20
N HIS A 114 -8.46 4.21 0.55
CA HIS A 114 -7.23 4.58 1.21
C HIS A 114 -6.38 5.49 0.32
N ASN A 115 -6.03 5.03 -0.89
CA ASN A 115 -5.24 5.77 -1.87
C ASN A 115 -5.88 7.14 -2.16
N MET A 116 -7.21 7.22 -2.28
CA MET A 116 -7.90 8.50 -2.46
C MET A 116 -7.67 9.48 -1.30
N LYS A 117 -7.62 9.02 -0.05
CA LYS A 117 -7.34 9.89 1.10
C LYS A 117 -5.90 10.32 1.13
N GLU A 118 -4.99 9.43 0.77
CA GLU A 118 -3.58 9.78 0.71
C GLU A 118 -3.34 10.81 -0.38
N GLU A 119 -3.71 10.50 -1.61
CA GLU A 119 -3.42 11.31 -2.78
C GLU A 119 -4.11 12.67 -2.78
N ASN A 120 -5.34 12.75 -2.26
CA ASN A 120 -6.11 13.99 -2.28
C ASN A 120 -6.01 14.81 -0.99
N ILE A 121 -5.54 14.23 0.11
CA ILE A 121 -5.49 14.92 1.41
C ILE A 121 -4.07 14.87 1.99
N LEU A 122 -3.55 13.68 2.28
CA LEU A 122 -2.31 13.54 3.06
C LEU A 122 -1.06 13.91 2.25
N TYR A 123 -0.90 13.41 1.03
CA TYR A 123 0.25 13.67 0.18
C TYR A 123 0.41 15.15 -0.17
N PRO A 124 -0.63 15.93 -0.50
CA PRO A 124 -0.52 17.38 -0.64
C PRO A 124 0.01 18.07 0.63
N MET A 125 -0.44 17.63 1.81
CA MET A 125 0.05 18.17 3.10
C MET A 125 1.52 17.82 3.32
N ILE A 126 1.91 16.60 2.99
CA ILE A 126 3.29 16.10 3.09
C ILE A 126 4.20 16.86 2.14
N ASP A 127 3.83 17.01 0.86
CA ASP A 127 4.66 17.74 -0.10
C ASP A 127 4.78 19.22 0.26
N GLN A 128 3.74 19.83 0.84
CA GLN A 128 3.82 21.21 1.34
C GLN A 128 4.75 21.35 2.55
N ALA A 129 4.83 20.33 3.42
CA ALA A 129 5.64 20.35 4.63
C ALA A 129 7.11 19.89 4.40
N LEU A 130 7.30 18.94 3.49
CA LEU A 130 8.55 18.21 3.30
C LEU A 130 9.10 18.30 1.87
N GLY A 131 8.42 18.89 0.88
CA GLY A 131 8.74 18.75 -0.55
C GLY A 131 10.14 19.20 -1.03
N GLN A 132 10.97 19.77 -0.17
CA GLN A 132 12.37 20.12 -0.44
C GLN A 132 13.38 19.28 0.39
N ASP A 133 12.90 18.28 1.13
CA ASP A 133 13.70 17.42 2.00
C ASP A 133 14.27 16.24 1.21
N GLY A 134 15.42 16.47 0.58
CA GLY A 134 16.08 15.48 -0.28
C GLY A 134 16.51 14.20 0.45
N GLU A 135 16.74 14.26 1.77
CA GLU A 135 17.07 13.07 2.56
C GLU A 135 15.83 12.17 2.68
N ILE A 136 14.69 12.73 3.06
CA ILE A 136 13.43 11.98 3.14
C ILE A 136 13.04 11.44 1.76
N GLN A 137 13.19 12.24 0.69
CA GLN A 137 12.93 11.78 -0.67
C GLN A 137 13.78 10.56 -1.05
N SER A 138 15.07 10.57 -0.70
CA SER A 138 15.98 9.46 -0.97
C SER A 138 15.58 8.21 -0.18
N ARG A 139 15.22 8.36 1.09
CA ARG A 139 14.80 7.25 1.94
C ARG A 139 13.49 6.61 1.47
N VAL A 140 12.49 7.41 1.09
CA VAL A 140 11.23 6.92 0.50
C VAL A 140 11.52 6.12 -0.77
N THR A 141 12.29 6.69 -1.68
CA THR A 141 12.62 6.02 -2.95
C THR A 141 13.40 4.73 -2.72
N ALA A 142 14.36 4.72 -1.79
CA ALA A 142 15.13 3.51 -1.49
C ALA A 142 14.26 2.41 -0.88
N GLY A 143 13.35 2.76 0.05
CA GLY A 143 12.52 1.78 0.72
C GLY A 143 11.47 1.12 -0.18
N LEU A 144 10.99 1.81 -1.22
CA LEU A 144 10.08 1.24 -2.23
C LEU A 144 10.79 0.35 -3.26
N ASN A 145 12.13 0.30 -3.27
CA ASN A 145 12.92 -0.49 -4.22
C ASN A 145 13.79 -1.56 -3.53
N ALA A 146 13.56 -1.80 -2.24
CA ALA A 146 14.37 -2.69 -1.40
C ALA A 146 13.85 -4.12 -1.41
#